data_AF-A0A8S0ZGY6-F1
#
_entry.id   AF-A0A8S0ZGY6-F1
#
_cell.length_a   1.000
_cell.length_b   1.000
_cell.length_c   1.000
_cell.angle_alpha   90.00
_cell.angle_beta   90.00
_cell.angle_gamma   90.00
#
_symmetry.space_group_name_H-M   'P 1'
#
loop_
_entity.id
_entity.type
_entity.pdbx_description
1 polymer ?
#
loop_
_entity_poly.entity_id
_entity_poly.type
_entity_poly.pdbx_seq_one_letter_code
_entity_poly.pdbx_strand_id
1 'polypeptide(L)'
;MSQRKVNKSRDTRPDVSELEPAIKECVRYILCREGGKIPIKRGDINKHLNTVCQTPQNQVSAIIVEANKVLKKVYGYELLEVAANAGKQYIVILSQECKSILPPIIDEHQRKLLIAALMHIFMSGAPVKEEDMYKFLTDAGLLEENDHASRKLLTTTFTRQMYLEYSKVKVTESNVTRCEFTWGQRAEHEVSKLFLLNKMAEAFGKTPDHWCEQYKEATRET
;
A
#
# COMPACT_ATOMS: atom_id res chain seq x y z
N MET A 1 43.06 49.74 13.63
CA MET A 1 43.25 48.29 13.40
C MET A 1 41.93 47.60 13.74
N SER A 2 41.17 47.19 12.72
CA SER A 2 39.81 46.66 12.83
C SER A 2 39.85 45.15 13.05
N GLN A 3 39.29 44.67 14.17
CA GLN A 3 39.14 43.24 14.45
C GLN A 3 37.98 42.67 13.61
N ARG A 4 38.32 41.86 12.60
CA ARG A 4 37.37 41.01 11.89
C ARG A 4 36.86 39.91 12.83
N LYS A 5 35.61 40.04 13.29
CA LYS A 5 34.85 38.91 13.85
C LYS A 5 34.61 37.90 12.74
N VAL A 6 35.29 36.76 12.83
CA VAL A 6 35.01 35.58 12.00
C VAL A 6 33.72 34.97 12.52
N ASN A 7 32.61 35.25 11.83
CA ASN A 7 31.33 34.60 12.07
C ASN A 7 31.43 33.16 11.52
N LYS A 8 31.73 32.21 12.41
CA LYS A 8 31.70 30.78 12.10
C LYS A 8 30.23 30.34 12.14
N SER A 9 29.58 30.32 10.97
CA SER A 9 28.27 29.73 10.78
C SER A 9 28.32 28.26 11.21
N ARG A 10 27.70 27.97 12.36
CA ARG A 10 27.47 26.60 12.84
C ARG A 10 26.41 25.97 11.94
N ASP A 11 26.84 25.08 11.06
CA ASP A 11 25.97 24.11 10.41
C ASP A 11 25.63 23.02 11.44
N THR A 12 24.72 23.35 12.36
CA THR A 12 24.21 22.41 13.38
C THR A 12 23.17 21.51 12.73
N ARG A 13 23.64 20.41 12.12
CA ARG A 13 22.80 19.22 12.01
C ARG A 13 22.48 18.76 13.43
N PRO A 14 21.21 18.63 13.81
CA PRO A 14 20.86 18.15 15.15
C PRO A 14 21.46 16.76 15.36
N ASP A 15 22.04 16.56 16.54
CA ASP A 15 22.54 15.25 16.95
C ASP A 15 21.37 14.26 17.00
N VAL A 16 21.59 13.02 16.51
CA VAL A 16 20.57 11.98 16.45
C VAL A 16 20.00 11.69 17.85
N SER A 17 20.80 11.90 18.89
CA SER A 17 20.38 11.78 20.29
C SER A 17 19.26 12.75 20.70
N GLU A 18 19.17 13.94 20.10
CA GLU A 18 18.13 14.94 20.41
C GLU A 18 16.79 14.58 19.75
N LEU A 19 16.83 13.85 18.64
CA LEU A 19 15.65 13.45 17.88
C LEU A 19 15.04 12.13 18.37
N GLU A 20 15.73 11.40 19.24
CA GLU A 20 15.34 10.07 19.69
C GLU A 20 13.89 9.98 20.24
N PRO A 21 13.41 10.91 21.08
CA PRO A 21 12.02 10.88 21.55
C PRO A 21 11.01 11.02 20.40
N ALA A 22 11.28 11.91 19.44
CA ALA A 22 10.42 12.13 18.29
C ALA A 22 10.45 10.93 17.32
N ILE A 23 11.59 10.26 17.17
CA ILE A 23 11.73 9.02 16.40
C ILE A 23 10.87 7.92 17.01
N LYS A 24 10.99 7.67 18.33
CA LYS A 24 10.18 6.67 19.04
C LYS A 24 8.70 6.95 18.91
N GLU A 25 8.31 8.21 19.04
CA GLU A 25 6.90 8.62 18.90
C GLU A 25 6.40 8.49 17.46
N CYS A 26 7.24 8.77 16.46
CA CYS A 26 6.91 8.55 15.05
C CYS A 26 6.67 7.06 14.77
N VAL A 27 7.53 6.18 15.26
CA VAL A 27 7.36 4.71 15.16
C VAL A 27 6.04 4.27 15.79
N ARG A 28 5.76 4.71 17.02
CA ARG A 28 4.51 4.40 17.72
C ARG A 28 3.28 4.87 16.93
N TYR A 29 3.32 6.10 16.42
CA TYR A 29 2.25 6.69 15.63
C TYR A 29 1.92 5.86 14.38
N ILE A 30 2.95 5.38 13.69
CA ILE A 30 2.83 4.57 12.47
C ILE A 30 2.23 3.19 12.81
N LEU A 31 2.79 2.50 13.82
CA LEU A 31 2.32 1.16 14.21
C LEU A 31 0.85 1.16 14.65
N CYS A 32 0.40 2.19 15.39
CA CYS A 32 -1.00 2.31 15.79
C CYS A 32 -1.98 2.46 14.62
N ARG A 33 -1.51 2.85 13.42
CA ARG A 33 -2.35 3.02 12.23
C ARG A 33 -2.33 1.83 11.28
N GLU A 34 -1.36 0.93 11.46
CA GLU A 34 -1.17 -0.15 10.50
C GLU A 34 -2.37 -1.10 10.42
N GLY A 35 -3.05 -1.34 11.55
CA GLY A 35 -4.24 -2.19 11.58
C GLY A 35 -5.38 -1.72 10.67
N GLY A 36 -5.47 -0.42 10.37
CA GLY A 36 -6.49 0.12 9.46
C GLY A 36 -6.13 0.02 7.97
N LYS A 37 -4.84 -0.24 7.65
CA LYS A 37 -4.29 -0.26 6.29
C LYS A 37 -4.56 1.01 5.47
N ILE A 38 -4.89 2.12 6.13
CA ILE A 38 -5.14 3.40 5.47
C ILE A 38 -3.80 4.11 5.25
N PRO A 39 -3.52 4.64 4.04
CA PRO A 39 -2.33 5.44 3.78
C PRO A 39 -2.22 6.64 4.74
N ILE A 40 -1.03 6.86 5.26
CA ILE A 40 -0.72 7.92 6.22
C ILE A 40 -0.24 9.14 5.44
N LYS A 41 -0.94 10.27 5.57
CA LYS A 41 -0.51 11.53 4.94
C LYS A 41 0.67 12.11 5.70
N ARG A 42 1.65 12.66 4.98
CA ARG A 42 2.78 13.38 5.58
C ARG A 42 2.33 14.52 6.50
N GLY A 43 1.27 15.23 6.10
CA GLY A 43 0.70 16.32 6.91
C GLY A 43 0.20 15.84 8.28
N ASP A 44 -0.34 14.63 8.36
CA ASP A 44 -0.83 14.06 9.61
C ASP A 44 0.33 13.66 10.54
N ILE A 45 1.42 13.14 9.98
CA ILE A 45 2.66 12.87 10.71
C ILE A 45 3.26 14.18 11.25
N ASN A 46 3.36 15.21 10.41
CA ASN A 46 3.86 16.52 10.81
C ASN A 46 3.04 17.10 11.97
N LYS A 47 1.70 17.08 11.85
CA LYS A 47 0.79 17.59 12.87
C LYS A 47 0.99 16.83 14.19
N HIS A 48 1.05 15.50 14.13
CA HIS A 48 1.25 14.68 15.33
C HIS A 48 2.57 14.97 16.04
N LEU A 49 3.68 14.97 15.30
CA LEU A 49 5.01 15.22 15.89
C LEU A 49 5.15 16.64 16.44
N ASN A 50 4.54 17.64 15.77
CA ASN A 50 4.50 18.99 16.31
C ASN A 50 3.67 19.08 17.60
N THR A 51 2.51 18.41 17.66
CA THR A 51 1.66 18.43 18.85
C THR A 51 2.28 17.70 20.05
N VAL A 52 2.91 16.55 19.84
CA VAL A 52 3.40 15.69 20.94
C VAL A 52 4.85 16.01 21.31
N CYS A 53 5.71 16.27 20.33
CA CYS A 53 7.15 16.43 20.53
C CYS A 53 7.65 17.85 20.23
N GLN A 54 6.76 18.79 19.85
CA GLN A 54 7.12 20.15 19.44
C GLN A 54 8.17 20.17 18.33
N THR A 55 8.14 19.13 17.48
CA THR A 55 9.14 18.92 16.44
C THR A 55 8.97 19.94 15.30
N PRO A 56 10.04 20.70 14.97
CA PRO A 56 10.05 21.58 13.80
C PRO A 56 9.86 20.83 12.48
N GLN A 57 9.11 21.42 11.55
CA GLN A 57 8.74 20.78 10.28
C GLN A 57 9.95 20.38 9.40
N ASN A 58 11.07 21.12 9.50
CA ASN A 58 12.31 20.82 8.78
C ASN A 58 13.03 19.54 9.29
N GLN A 59 12.73 19.07 10.51
CA GLN A 59 13.32 17.86 11.08
C GLN A 59 12.50 16.59 10.77
N VAL A 60 11.21 16.74 10.42
CA VAL A 60 10.30 15.59 10.24
C VAL A 60 10.79 14.61 9.16
N SER A 61 11.43 15.09 8.09
CA SER A 61 12.02 14.19 7.08
C SER A 61 13.07 13.26 7.67
N ALA A 62 13.98 13.79 8.47
CA ALA A 62 15.04 13.00 9.10
C ALA A 62 14.44 11.99 10.09
N ILE A 63 13.45 12.42 10.87
CA ILE A 63 12.74 11.56 11.82
C ILE A 63 12.03 10.41 11.11
N ILE A 64 11.33 10.66 10.01
CA ILE A 64 10.65 9.60 9.23
C ILE A 64 11.68 8.59 8.72
N VAL A 65 12.84 9.04 8.22
CA VAL A 65 13.90 8.15 7.73
C VAL A 65 14.44 7.26 8.85
N GLU A 66 14.77 7.82 10.01
CA GLU A 66 15.27 7.04 11.15
C GLU A 66 14.18 6.12 11.73
N ALA A 67 12.93 6.59 11.82
CA ALA A 67 11.79 5.79 12.25
C ALA A 67 11.57 4.60 11.31
N ASN A 68 11.70 4.79 9.98
CA ASN A 68 11.57 3.71 9.01
C ASN A 68 12.66 2.64 9.19
N LYS A 69 13.91 3.03 9.53
CA LYS A 69 14.95 2.05 9.87
C LYS A 69 14.58 1.22 11.10
N VAL A 70 14.00 1.85 12.13
CA VAL A 70 13.55 1.15 13.34
C VAL A 70 12.38 0.22 13.01
N LEU A 71 11.39 0.68 12.24
CA LEU A 71 10.27 -0.14 11.78
C LEU A 71 10.76 -1.41 11.07
N LYS A 72 11.71 -1.27 10.14
CA LYS A 72 12.26 -2.39 9.38
C LYS A 72 13.01 -3.36 10.28
N LYS A 73 13.93 -2.84 11.08
CA LYS A 73 14.85 -3.67 11.88
C LYS A 73 14.18 -4.37 13.05
N VAL A 74 13.26 -3.70 13.73
CA VAL A 74 12.67 -4.18 14.99
C VAL A 74 11.32 -4.83 14.79
N TYR A 75 10.48 -4.25 13.92
CA TYR A 75 9.09 -4.68 13.75
C TYR A 75 8.84 -5.42 12.43
N GLY A 76 9.82 -5.48 11.54
CA GLY A 76 9.67 -6.09 10.21
C GLY A 76 8.73 -5.31 9.29
N TYR A 77 8.41 -4.05 9.59
CA TYR A 77 7.57 -3.19 8.76
C TYR A 77 8.41 -2.18 7.99
N GLU A 78 7.94 -1.79 6.81
CA GLU A 78 8.52 -0.73 6.02
C GLU A 78 7.47 0.32 5.68
N LEU A 79 7.82 1.58 5.93
CA LEU A 79 7.05 2.73 5.49
C LEU A 79 7.51 3.13 4.07
N LEU A 80 6.65 2.96 3.08
CA LEU A 80 6.89 3.33 1.68
C LEU A 80 6.14 4.59 1.31
N GLU A 81 6.80 5.49 0.58
CA GLU A 81 6.14 6.63 -0.06
C GLU A 81 5.42 6.15 -1.33
N VAL A 82 4.15 6.51 -1.48
CA VAL A 82 3.32 6.14 -2.64
C VAL A 82 2.91 7.37 -3.43
N ALA A 83 2.71 7.19 -4.74
CA ALA A 83 2.21 8.25 -5.61
C ALA A 83 0.78 8.64 -5.20
N ALA A 84 0.54 9.94 -5.06
CA ALA A 84 -0.75 10.48 -4.66
C ALA A 84 -1.03 11.81 -5.38
N ASN A 85 -2.31 12.07 -5.64
CA ASN A 85 -2.76 13.29 -6.33
C ASN A 85 -2.52 14.58 -5.52
N ALA A 86 -2.38 14.46 -4.20
CA ALA A 86 -2.20 15.61 -3.31
C ALA A 86 -1.29 15.27 -2.12
N GLY A 87 -0.12 15.91 -2.11
CA GLY A 87 0.88 15.76 -1.05
C GLY A 87 1.50 14.36 -1.01
N LYS A 88 2.43 14.17 -0.06
CA LYS A 88 3.09 12.89 0.16
C LYS A 88 2.23 11.98 1.04
N GLN A 89 2.08 10.73 0.61
CA GLN A 89 1.38 9.68 1.36
C GLN A 89 2.30 8.49 1.53
N TYR A 90 2.07 7.75 2.62
CA TYR A 90 2.86 6.58 2.96
C TYR A 90 1.96 5.39 3.22
N ILE A 91 2.36 4.21 2.74
CA ILE A 91 1.80 2.94 3.18
C ILE A 91 2.80 2.23 4.08
N VAL A 92 2.29 1.42 5.01
CA VAL A 92 3.11 0.53 5.82
C VAL A 92 2.90 -0.86 5.26
N ILE A 93 4.00 -1.52 4.89
CA ILE A 93 4.02 -2.87 4.35
C ILE A 93 4.88 -3.77 5.24
N LEU A 94 4.67 -5.07 5.17
CA LEU A 94 5.54 -6.02 5.85
C LEU A 94 6.81 -6.24 5.01
N SER A 95 7.97 -5.90 5.55
CA SER A 95 9.29 -5.95 4.89
C SER A 95 9.96 -7.33 4.99
N GLN A 96 9.58 -8.14 5.98
CA GLN A 96 9.99 -9.54 6.07
C GLN A 96 8.91 -10.44 5.48
N GLU A 97 9.33 -11.47 4.74
CA GLU A 97 8.45 -12.54 4.23
C GLU A 97 7.81 -13.31 5.40
N CYS A 98 6.73 -12.77 5.95
CA CYS A 98 5.76 -13.61 6.59
C CYS A 98 4.95 -14.21 5.45
N LYS A 99 5.00 -15.54 5.29
CA LYS A 99 4.25 -16.32 4.27
C LYS A 99 2.72 -16.18 4.38
N SER A 100 2.21 -15.20 5.11
CA SER A 100 0.81 -14.88 5.27
C SER A 100 0.44 -13.82 4.26
N ILE A 101 -0.39 -14.22 3.31
CA ILE A 101 -0.84 -13.44 2.16
C ILE A 101 -1.38 -12.05 2.55
N LEU A 102 -1.91 -11.89 3.77
CA LEU A 102 -2.35 -10.61 4.35
C LEU A 102 -2.23 -10.71 5.90
N PRO A 103 -2.12 -9.59 6.65
CA PRO A 103 -2.07 -9.66 8.11
C PRO A 103 -3.37 -10.25 8.70
N PRO A 104 -3.29 -10.91 9.87
CA PRO A 104 -4.43 -11.60 10.51
C PRO A 104 -5.58 -10.68 10.95
N ILE A 105 -5.46 -9.37 10.73
CA ILE A 105 -6.45 -8.35 11.09
C ILE A 105 -7.60 -8.30 10.04
N ILE A 106 -7.37 -8.82 8.82
CA ILE A 106 -8.41 -8.87 7.80
C ILE A 106 -9.29 -10.10 8.05
N ASP A 107 -10.60 -9.86 8.16
CA ASP A 107 -11.61 -10.91 8.20
C ASP A 107 -11.42 -11.92 7.05
N GLU A 108 -11.60 -13.21 7.33
CA GLU A 108 -11.24 -14.27 6.38
C GLU A 108 -11.98 -14.13 5.04
N HIS A 109 -13.26 -13.72 5.08
CA HIS A 109 -14.04 -13.51 3.88
C HIS A 109 -13.52 -12.31 3.08
N GLN A 110 -13.22 -11.17 3.73
CA GLN A 110 -12.60 -10.01 3.07
C GLN A 110 -11.26 -10.36 2.42
N ARG A 111 -10.46 -11.19 3.11
CA ARG A 111 -9.17 -11.68 2.60
C ARG A 111 -9.35 -12.51 1.33
N LYS A 112 -10.29 -13.46 1.34
CA LYS A 112 -10.60 -14.30 0.17
C LYS A 112 -11.10 -13.45 -1.00
N LEU A 113 -12.02 -12.52 -0.72
CA LEU A 113 -12.59 -11.60 -1.71
C LEU A 113 -11.50 -10.75 -2.38
N LEU A 114 -10.61 -10.14 -1.59
CA LEU A 114 -9.52 -9.31 -2.10
C LEU A 114 -8.55 -10.11 -2.98
N ILE A 115 -8.13 -11.28 -2.51
CA ILE A 115 -7.17 -12.12 -3.26
C ILE A 115 -7.79 -12.65 -4.56
N ALA A 116 -9.06 -13.03 -4.55
CA ALA A 116 -9.77 -13.42 -5.76
C ALA A 116 -9.88 -12.27 -6.76
N ALA A 117 -10.20 -11.05 -6.30
CA ALA A 117 -10.24 -9.87 -7.17
C ALA A 117 -8.87 -9.55 -7.79
N LEU A 118 -7.80 -9.53 -6.98
CA LEU A 118 -6.44 -9.29 -7.47
C LEU A 118 -5.99 -10.38 -8.46
N MET A 119 -6.26 -11.65 -8.16
CA MET A 119 -5.98 -12.77 -9.06
C MET A 119 -6.74 -12.62 -10.38
N HIS A 120 -8.01 -12.24 -10.35
CA HIS A 120 -8.79 -12.05 -11.57
C HIS A 120 -8.23 -10.94 -12.46
N ILE A 121 -7.84 -9.80 -11.88
CA ILE A 121 -7.23 -8.70 -12.62
C ILE A 121 -5.90 -9.14 -13.24
N PHE A 122 -5.05 -9.78 -12.44
CA PHE A 122 -3.74 -10.25 -12.90
C PHE A 122 -3.86 -11.28 -14.03
N MET A 123 -4.73 -12.28 -13.86
CA MET A 123 -4.95 -13.31 -14.87
C MET A 123 -5.60 -12.75 -16.15
N SER A 124 -6.38 -11.68 -16.04
CA SER A 124 -6.98 -11.00 -17.21
C SER A 124 -5.95 -10.20 -18.02
N GLY A 125 -4.84 -9.77 -17.42
CA GLY A 125 -3.78 -8.98 -18.07
C GLY A 125 -4.20 -7.56 -18.47
N ALA A 126 -5.38 -7.10 -18.02
CA ALA A 126 -5.97 -5.81 -18.35
C ALA A 126 -6.87 -5.33 -17.19
N PRO A 127 -7.24 -4.03 -17.16
CA PRO A 127 -8.29 -3.54 -16.27
C PRO A 127 -9.57 -4.36 -16.42
N VAL A 128 -10.18 -4.75 -15.30
CA VAL A 128 -11.39 -5.58 -15.28
C VAL A 128 -12.60 -4.68 -15.07
N LYS A 129 -13.62 -4.79 -15.92
CA LYS A 129 -14.85 -4.03 -15.74
C LYS A 129 -15.58 -4.44 -14.48
N GLU A 130 -16.30 -3.51 -13.88
CA GLU A 130 -17.08 -3.76 -12.67
C GLU A 130 -18.04 -4.95 -12.82
N GLU A 131 -18.76 -5.02 -13.93
CA GLU A 131 -19.67 -6.12 -14.22
C GLU A 131 -18.97 -7.49 -14.31
N ASP A 132 -17.79 -7.54 -14.93
CA ASP A 132 -17.01 -8.75 -15.11
C ASP A 132 -16.41 -9.21 -13.76
N MET A 133 -15.94 -8.25 -12.95
CA MET A 133 -15.46 -8.51 -11.59
C MET A 133 -16.56 -9.12 -10.71
N TYR A 134 -17.76 -8.52 -10.69
CA TYR A 134 -18.86 -9.04 -9.87
C TYR A 134 -19.35 -10.39 -10.36
N LYS A 135 -19.38 -10.62 -11.67
CA LYS A 135 -19.72 -11.91 -12.24
C LYS A 135 -18.71 -12.97 -11.80
N PHE A 136 -17.41 -12.73 -11.98
CA PHE A 136 -16.36 -13.66 -11.57
C PHE A 136 -16.45 -14.02 -10.08
N LEU A 137 -16.64 -13.03 -9.20
CA LEU A 137 -16.73 -13.27 -7.77
C LEU A 137 -18.02 -14.02 -7.37
N THR A 138 -19.12 -13.78 -8.08
CA THR A 138 -20.36 -14.54 -7.90
C THR A 138 -20.18 -16.00 -8.32
N ASP A 139 -19.60 -16.23 -9.50
CA ASP A 139 -19.33 -17.57 -10.03
C ASP A 139 -18.37 -18.35 -9.12
N ALA A 140 -17.45 -17.65 -8.44
CA ALA A 140 -16.54 -18.22 -7.44
C ALA A 140 -17.19 -18.46 -6.06
N GLY A 141 -18.46 -18.09 -5.85
CA GLY A 141 -19.16 -18.20 -4.57
C GLY A 141 -18.67 -17.24 -3.49
N LEU A 142 -18.01 -16.15 -3.88
CA LEU A 142 -17.45 -15.13 -2.98
C LEU A 142 -18.31 -13.87 -2.90
N LEU A 143 -19.31 -13.72 -3.77
CA LEU A 143 -20.22 -12.58 -3.80
C LEU A 143 -21.65 -13.06 -4.09
N GLU A 144 -22.64 -12.55 -3.36
CA GLU A 144 -24.05 -12.79 -3.66
C GLU A 144 -24.64 -11.66 -4.52
N GLU A 145 -25.73 -11.95 -5.25
CA GLU A 145 -26.35 -10.98 -6.18
C GLU A 145 -26.79 -9.66 -5.51
N ASN A 146 -27.11 -9.67 -4.23
CA ASN A 146 -27.54 -8.50 -3.45
C ASN A 146 -26.59 -8.14 -2.30
N ASP A 147 -25.34 -8.62 -2.34
CA ASP A 147 -24.35 -8.31 -1.32
C ASP A 147 -23.74 -6.92 -1.54
N HIS A 148 -24.49 -5.91 -1.11
CA HIS A 148 -24.05 -4.52 -1.12
C HIS A 148 -22.83 -4.28 -0.22
N ALA A 149 -22.63 -5.09 0.83
CA ALA A 149 -21.52 -4.91 1.75
C ALA A 149 -20.20 -5.28 1.08
N SER A 150 -20.13 -6.45 0.43
CA SER A 150 -18.91 -6.90 -0.28
C SER A 150 -18.60 -6.06 -1.52
N ARG A 151 -19.61 -5.58 -2.25
CA ARG A 151 -19.38 -4.61 -3.33
C ARG A 151 -18.80 -3.29 -2.81
N LYS A 152 -19.23 -2.84 -1.63
CA LYS A 152 -18.65 -1.67 -0.96
C LYS A 152 -17.21 -1.93 -0.50
N LEU A 153 -16.87 -3.16 -0.10
CA LEU A 153 -15.48 -3.52 0.20
C LEU A 153 -14.58 -3.30 -1.02
N LEU A 154 -14.99 -3.82 -2.19
CA LEU A 154 -14.24 -3.68 -3.45
C LEU A 154 -14.08 -2.22 -3.85
N THR A 155 -15.18 -1.47 -3.93
CA THR A 155 -15.19 -0.10 -4.47
C THR A 155 -14.69 0.97 -3.49
N THR A 156 -14.75 0.71 -2.17
CA THR A 156 -14.45 1.71 -1.14
C THR A 156 -13.35 1.26 -0.18
N THR A 157 -13.45 0.08 0.43
CA THR A 157 -12.48 -0.32 1.47
C THR A 157 -11.13 -0.63 0.84
N PHE A 158 -11.09 -1.53 -0.14
CA PHE A 158 -9.85 -1.93 -0.80
C PHE A 158 -9.24 -0.82 -1.65
N THR A 159 -10.06 0.10 -2.17
CA THR A 159 -9.57 1.30 -2.84
C THR A 159 -8.95 2.30 -1.89
N ARG A 160 -9.58 2.55 -0.73
CA ARG A 160 -8.99 3.41 0.32
C ARG A 160 -7.74 2.82 0.95
N GLN A 161 -7.64 1.50 0.99
CA GLN A 161 -6.43 0.79 1.41
C GLN A 161 -5.36 0.71 0.32
N MET A 162 -5.66 1.15 -0.91
CA MET A 162 -4.79 1.12 -2.10
C MET A 162 -4.42 -0.29 -2.57
N TYR A 163 -5.21 -1.32 -2.23
CA TYR A 163 -5.07 -2.64 -2.85
C TYR A 163 -5.68 -2.68 -4.25
N LEU A 164 -6.80 -1.98 -4.44
CA LEU A 164 -7.45 -1.83 -5.73
C LEU A 164 -7.45 -0.38 -6.15
N GLU A 165 -7.38 -0.14 -7.45
CA GLU A 165 -7.74 1.14 -8.04
C GLU A 165 -9.07 0.96 -8.75
N TYR A 166 -9.96 1.94 -8.57
CA TYR A 166 -11.30 1.93 -9.16
C TYR A 166 -11.51 3.25 -9.90
N SER A 167 -11.61 3.16 -11.22
CA SER A 167 -11.64 4.34 -12.08
C SER A 167 -12.86 4.33 -13.00
N LYS A 168 -13.33 5.54 -13.34
CA LYS A 168 -14.40 5.74 -14.31
C LYS A 168 -13.79 6.08 -15.66
N VAL A 169 -13.88 5.16 -16.61
CA VAL A 169 -13.39 5.32 -17.98
C VAL A 169 -14.53 5.78 -18.88
N LYS A 170 -14.32 6.90 -19.57
CA LYS A 170 -15.24 7.39 -20.60
C LYS A 170 -14.89 6.70 -21.92
N VAL A 171 -15.82 5.93 -22.46
CA VAL A 171 -15.66 5.34 -23.80
C VAL A 171 -16.02 6.40 -24.84
N THR A 172 -15.03 6.80 -25.64
CA THR A 172 -15.06 7.94 -26.57
C THR A 172 -16.19 7.89 -27.60
N GLU A 173 -16.71 6.70 -27.90
CA GLU A 173 -17.69 6.50 -28.98
C GLU A 173 -19.15 6.48 -28.53
N SER A 174 -19.43 6.28 -27.24
CA SER A 174 -20.82 5.99 -26.79
C SER A 174 -21.33 6.87 -25.65
N ASN A 175 -20.53 7.82 -25.14
CA ASN A 175 -20.82 8.58 -23.90
C ASN A 175 -21.15 7.68 -22.69
N VAL A 176 -20.87 6.38 -22.76
CA VAL A 176 -21.05 5.44 -21.65
C VAL A 176 -19.83 5.55 -20.74
N THR A 177 -20.10 5.78 -19.45
CA THR A 177 -19.08 5.69 -18.41
C THR A 177 -19.03 4.25 -17.93
N ARG A 178 -17.87 3.60 -18.05
CA ARG A 178 -17.61 2.28 -17.47
C ARG A 178 -16.73 2.42 -16.25
N CYS A 179 -16.94 1.55 -15.28
CA CYS A 179 -16.10 1.47 -14.10
C CYS A 179 -15.19 0.26 -14.22
N GLU A 180 -13.91 0.44 -13.93
CA GLU A 180 -12.88 -0.61 -14.07
C GLU A 180 -12.02 -0.69 -12.82
N PHE A 181 -11.60 -1.91 -12.50
CA PHE A 181 -10.69 -2.26 -11.43
C PHE A 181 -9.29 -2.57 -11.98
N THR A 182 -8.27 -2.03 -11.31
CA THR A 182 -6.85 -2.35 -11.53
C THR A 182 -6.17 -2.67 -10.19
N TRP A 183 -4.96 -3.23 -10.25
CA TRP A 183 -4.12 -3.37 -9.07
C TRP A 183 -3.76 -1.98 -8.53
N GLY A 184 -3.84 -1.83 -7.20
CA GLY A 184 -3.39 -0.62 -6.52
C GLY A 184 -1.97 -0.76 -6.00
N GLN A 185 -1.34 0.39 -5.74
CA GLN A 185 0.07 0.46 -5.31
C GLN A 185 0.40 -0.38 -4.06
N ARG A 186 -0.54 -0.59 -3.13
CA ARG A 186 -0.29 -1.47 -1.96
C ARG A 186 -0.23 -2.94 -2.38
N ALA A 187 -1.07 -3.36 -3.33
CA ALA A 187 -1.07 -4.75 -3.81
C ALA A 187 0.25 -5.11 -4.48
N GLU A 188 0.83 -4.20 -5.26
CA GLU A 188 2.14 -4.38 -5.91
C GLU A 188 3.29 -4.64 -4.91
N HIS A 189 3.13 -4.21 -3.66
CA HIS A 189 4.13 -4.40 -2.62
C HIS A 189 3.81 -5.54 -1.63
N GLU A 190 2.53 -5.77 -1.32
CA GLU A 190 2.13 -6.78 -0.33
C GLU A 190 1.77 -8.14 -0.95
N VAL A 191 1.46 -8.20 -2.26
CA VAL A 191 0.95 -9.43 -2.91
C VAL A 191 1.85 -9.82 -4.08
N SER A 192 2.55 -10.95 -3.92
CA SER A 192 3.39 -11.50 -5.00
C SER A 192 2.53 -12.09 -6.12
N LYS A 193 2.60 -11.51 -7.32
CA LYS A 193 1.95 -12.05 -8.54
C LYS A 193 2.45 -13.47 -8.84
N LEU A 194 3.74 -13.72 -8.64
CA LEU A 194 4.33 -15.06 -8.83
C LEU A 194 3.71 -16.08 -7.87
N PHE A 195 3.48 -15.70 -6.62
CA PHE A 195 2.79 -16.56 -5.66
C PHE A 195 1.36 -16.88 -6.12
N LEU A 196 0.59 -15.88 -6.58
CA LEU A 196 -0.76 -16.09 -7.10
C LEU A 196 -0.73 -17.02 -8.34
N LEU A 197 0.21 -16.81 -9.25
CA LEU A 197 0.37 -17.62 -10.45
C LEU A 197 0.70 -19.08 -10.12
N ASN A 198 1.60 -19.31 -9.17
CA ASN A 198 1.93 -20.65 -8.69
C ASN A 198 0.71 -21.37 -8.12
N LYS A 199 -0.13 -20.66 -7.35
CA LYS A 199 -1.37 -21.21 -6.79
C LYS A 199 -2.40 -21.53 -7.87
N MET A 200 -2.49 -20.69 -8.89
CA MET A 200 -3.33 -20.94 -10.06
C MET A 200 -2.84 -22.17 -10.83
N ALA A 201 -1.54 -22.28 -11.07
CA ALA A 201 -0.93 -23.42 -11.75
C ALA A 201 -1.19 -24.74 -10.99
N GLU A 202 -1.02 -24.74 -9.67
CA GLU A 202 -1.33 -25.85 -8.79
C GLU A 202 -2.79 -26.30 -8.93
N ALA A 203 -3.75 -25.37 -8.87
CA ALA A 203 -5.17 -25.67 -8.96
C ALA A 203 -5.59 -26.28 -10.31
N PHE A 204 -4.89 -25.91 -11.40
CA PHE A 204 -5.19 -26.38 -12.75
C PHE A 204 -4.31 -27.56 -13.20
N GLY A 205 -3.42 -28.05 -12.35
CA GLY A 205 -2.45 -29.09 -12.71
C GLY A 205 -1.54 -28.66 -13.86
N LYS A 206 -1.18 -27.37 -13.91
CA LYS A 206 -0.30 -26.75 -14.90
C LYS A 206 0.97 -26.27 -14.23
N THR A 207 1.95 -25.90 -15.06
CA THR A 207 3.11 -25.13 -14.63
C THR A 207 2.85 -23.63 -14.86
N PRO A 208 3.45 -22.72 -14.07
CA PRO A 208 3.21 -21.27 -14.19
C PRO A 208 3.47 -20.69 -15.58
N ASP A 209 4.44 -21.25 -16.31
CA ASP A 209 4.81 -20.87 -17.68
C ASP A 209 3.71 -21.17 -18.72
N HIS A 210 2.68 -21.95 -18.36
CA HIS A 210 1.48 -22.11 -19.18
C HIS A 210 0.82 -20.77 -19.53
N TRP A 211 0.88 -19.80 -18.61
CA TRP A 211 0.46 -18.42 -18.84
C TRP A 211 1.69 -17.55 -19.09
N CYS A 212 2.24 -17.63 -20.31
CA CYS A 212 3.53 -17.02 -20.63
C CYS A 212 3.62 -15.53 -20.29
N GLU A 213 2.58 -14.73 -20.58
CA GLU A 213 2.61 -13.28 -20.32
C GLU A 213 2.54 -12.97 -18.82
N GLN A 214 1.67 -13.66 -18.09
CA GLN A 214 1.54 -13.55 -16.64
C GLN A 214 2.82 -14.00 -15.93
N TYR A 215 3.46 -15.07 -16.41
CA TYR A 215 4.75 -15.53 -15.90
C TYR A 215 5.84 -14.47 -16.11
N LYS A 216 5.96 -13.92 -17.32
CA LYS A 216 6.92 -12.84 -17.62
C LYS A 216 6.69 -11.59 -16.76
N GLU A 217 5.44 -11.23 -16.49
CA GLU A 217 5.11 -10.12 -15.58
C GLU A 217 5.52 -10.45 -14.14
N ALA A 218 5.09 -11.60 -13.63
CA ALA A 218 5.35 -12.04 -12.27
C ALA A 218 6.85 -12.20 -11.95
N THR A 219 7.68 -12.57 -12.92
CA THR A 219 9.13 -12.71 -12.74
C THR A 219 9.90 -11.40 -12.93
N ARG A 220 9.27 -10.33 -13.45
CA ARG A 220 9.91 -9.00 -13.55
C ARG A 220 9.97 -8.29 -12.19
N GLU A 221 9.16 -8.74 -11.23
CA GLU A 221 9.02 -8.18 -9.88
C GLU A 221 9.91 -8.88 -8.83
N THR A 222 10.72 -9.87 -9.26
CA THR A 222 11.65 -10.63 -8.38
C THR A 222 13.09 -10.23 -8.65
#